data_AF-A0A2X4X3E5-F1
#
_entry.id   AF-A0A2X4X3E5-F1
#
_cell.length_a   1.000
_cell.length_b   1.000
_cell.length_c   1.000
_cell.angle_alpha   90.00
_cell.angle_beta   90.00
_cell.angle_gamma   90.00
#
_symmetry.space_group_name_H-M   'P 1'
#
loop_
_entity.id
_entity.type
_entity.pdbx_description
1 polymer ?
#
loop_
_entity_poly.entity_id
_entity_poly.type
_entity_poly.pdbx_seq_one_letter_code
_entity_poly.pdbx_strand_id
1 'polypeptide(L)'
;MYDTVKGSDYIGDQDAIEYMCKTGPEAVLELEHMGLPFSRTDEGRIYQRPFGGQSLNFGGEQAARTAAAADRTGHALLHTLYQQNLKNHTTIFSRVVCAGSGEKPGWRGGGHHGYLYRNR
;
A
#
# COMPACT_ATOMS: atom_id res chain seq x y z
N MET A 1 3.96 4.25 -15.18
CA MET A 1 3.33 5.56 -15.46
C MET A 1 2.18 5.43 -16.45
N TYR A 2 2.43 5.12 -17.73
CA TYR A 2 1.40 5.10 -18.80
C TYR A 2 0.10 4.36 -18.45
N ASP A 3 0.20 3.09 -18.07
CA ASP A 3 -0.97 2.27 -17.75
C ASP A 3 -1.85 2.88 -16.64
N THR A 4 -1.23 3.53 -15.65
CA THR A 4 -1.95 4.14 -14.53
C THR A 4 -2.67 5.42 -14.97
N VAL A 5 -2.03 6.25 -15.79
CA VAL A 5 -2.66 7.45 -16.36
C VAL A 5 -3.84 7.06 -17.26
N LYS A 6 -3.61 6.12 -18.19
CA LYS A 6 -4.67 5.58 -19.05
C LYS A 6 -5.78 4.92 -18.25
N GLY A 7 -5.44 4.10 -17.24
CA GLY A 7 -6.40 3.40 -16.39
C GLY A 7 -7.22 4.33 -15.50
N SER A 8 -6.67 5.50 -15.15
CA SER A 8 -7.39 6.57 -14.46
C SER A 8 -8.29 7.39 -15.38
N ASP A 9 -8.42 7.03 -16.66
CA ASP A 9 -9.15 7.80 -17.68
C ASP A 9 -8.67 9.27 -17.77
N TYR A 10 -7.36 9.47 -17.59
CA TYR A 10 -6.69 10.78 -17.61
C TYR A 10 -7.17 11.81 -16.57
N ILE A 11 -8.00 11.41 -15.59
CA ILE A 11 -8.42 12.28 -14.48
C ILE A 11 -7.55 12.14 -13.22
N GLY A 12 -6.54 11.26 -13.26
CA GLY A 12 -5.58 11.11 -12.17
C GLY A 12 -4.48 12.18 -12.20
N ASP A 13 -4.12 12.70 -11.02
CA ASP A 13 -3.01 13.63 -10.84
C ASP A 13 -1.68 12.97 -11.24
N GLN A 14 -1.09 13.45 -12.34
CA GLN A 14 0.03 12.75 -12.99
C GLN A 14 1.33 12.86 -12.20
N ASP A 15 1.52 13.92 -11.43
CA ASP A 15 2.65 14.09 -10.50
C ASP A 15 2.60 13.05 -9.37
N ALA A 16 1.41 12.82 -8.79
CA ALA A 16 1.20 11.77 -7.80
C ALA A 16 1.40 10.37 -8.41
N ILE A 17 0.91 10.14 -9.63
CA ILE A 17 1.09 8.86 -10.35
C ILE A 17 2.57 8.61 -10.66
N GLU A 18 3.29 9.63 -11.12
CA GLU A 18 4.73 9.54 -11.40
C GLU A 18 5.50 9.16 -10.14
N TYR A 19 5.27 9.90 -9.04
CA TYR A 19 5.91 9.61 -7.75
C TYR A 19 5.63 8.17 -7.30
N MET A 20 4.36 7.75 -7.31
CA MET A 20 3.98 6.39 -6.94
C MET A 20 4.67 5.33 -7.81
N CYS A 21 4.69 5.52 -9.14
CA CYS A 21 5.31 4.55 -10.05
C CYS A 21 6.83 4.48 -9.89
N LYS A 22 7.47 5.61 -9.60
CA LYS A 22 8.93 5.71 -9.45
C LYS A 22 9.42 5.13 -8.13
N THR A 23 8.71 5.40 -7.03
CA THR A 23 9.06 4.95 -5.68
C THR A 23 8.57 3.52 -5.38
N GLY A 24 7.56 3.03 -6.10
CA GLY A 24 6.96 1.71 -5.88
C GLY A 24 7.94 0.53 -5.77
N PRO A 25 8.95 0.38 -6.66
CA PRO A 25 9.91 -0.72 -6.56
C PRO A 25 10.71 -0.73 -5.25
N GLU A 26 11.15 0.43 -4.78
CA GLU A 26 11.89 0.57 -3.52
C GLU A 26 11.00 0.18 -2.33
N ALA A 27 9.75 0.66 -2.30
CA ALA A 27 8.79 0.31 -1.27
C ALA A 27 8.47 -1.19 -1.21
N VAL A 28 8.40 -1.87 -2.36
CA VAL A 28 8.18 -3.34 -2.40
C VAL A 28 9.39 -4.10 -1.86
N LEU A 29 10.61 -3.66 -2.19
CA LEU A 29 11.83 -4.26 -1.63
C LEU A 29 11.95 -4.00 -0.13
N GLU A 30 11.54 -2.82 0.35
CA GLU A 30 11.49 -2.52 1.78
C GLU A 30 10.58 -3.51 2.52
N LEU A 31 9.40 -3.80 1.97
CA LEU A 31 8.48 -4.79 2.54
C LEU A 31 9.09 -6.20 2.59
N GLU A 32 9.86 -6.58 1.58
CA GLU A 32 10.59 -7.85 1.56
C GLU A 32 11.64 -7.90 2.68
N HIS A 33 12.41 -6.82 2.85
CA HIS A 33 13.37 -6.68 3.97
C HIS A 33 12.69 -6.63 5.34
N MET A 34 11.46 -6.13 5.44
CA MET A 34 10.63 -6.20 6.65
C MET A 34 10.14 -7.63 6.95
N GLY A 35 10.35 -8.59 6.04
CA GLY A 35 10.00 -10.00 6.20
C GLY A 35 8.67 -10.39 5.56
N LEU A 36 8.16 -9.62 4.60
CA LEU A 36 6.96 -10.02 3.84
C LEU A 36 7.27 -11.28 3.00
N PRO A 37 6.55 -12.40 3.21
CA PRO A 37 6.82 -13.67 2.54
C PRO A 37 6.29 -13.69 1.10
N PHE A 38 6.89 -12.89 0.21
CA PHE A 38 6.60 -12.97 -1.21
C PHE A 38 6.88 -14.37 -1.78
N SER A 39 6.04 -14.81 -2.72
CA SER A 39 6.33 -15.97 -3.56
C SER A 39 7.62 -15.73 -4.34
N ARG A 40 8.33 -16.81 -4.68
CA ARG A 40 9.65 -16.74 -5.33
C ARG A 40 9.63 -17.38 -6.70
N THR A 41 10.45 -16.86 -7.61
CA THR A 41 10.83 -17.56 -8.83
C THR A 41 11.88 -18.63 -8.52
N ASP A 42 12.19 -19.50 -9.49
CA ASP A 42 13.23 -20.52 -9.35
C ASP A 42 14.62 -19.93 -9.05
N GLU A 43 14.84 -18.66 -9.39
CA GLU A 43 16.07 -17.91 -9.14
C GLU A 43 16.07 -17.19 -7.78
N GLY A 44 15.01 -17.36 -6.96
CA GLY A 44 14.87 -16.73 -5.64
C GLY A 44 14.42 -15.26 -5.67
N ARG A 45 14.08 -14.71 -6.84
CA ARG A 45 13.53 -13.34 -6.96
C ARG A 45 12.06 -13.29 -6.59
N ILE A 46 11.54 -12.10 -6.29
CA ILE A 46 10.10 -11.91 -6.02
C ILE A 46 9.30 -12.31 -7.27
N TYR A 47 8.38 -13.26 -7.09
CA TYR A 47 7.47 -13.68 -8.14
C TYR A 47 6.46 -12.57 -8.47
N GLN A 48 6.27 -12.33 -9.77
CA GLN A 48 5.31 -11.37 -10.30
C GLN A 48 4.36 -12.06 -11.27
N ARG A 49 3.07 -11.74 -11.19
CA ARG A 49 2.03 -12.28 -12.07
C ARG A 49 1.45 -11.22 -13.01
N PRO A 50 0.90 -11.62 -14.16
CA PRO A 50 0.06 -10.75 -14.99
C PRO A 50 -1.14 -10.23 -14.21
N PHE A 51 -1.58 -9.01 -14.53
CA PHE A 51 -2.78 -8.41 -13.97
C PHE A 51 -3.43 -7.48 -14.98
N GLY A 52 -4.74 -7.20 -14.79
CA GLY A 52 -5.50 -6.35 -15.70
C GLY A 52 -4.89 -4.95 -15.82
N GLY A 53 -4.88 -4.42 -17.05
CA GLY A 53 -4.41 -3.06 -17.32
C GLY A 53 -2.89 -2.87 -17.18
N GLN A 54 -2.10 -3.93 -17.32
CA GLN A 54 -0.63 -3.85 -17.30
C GLN A 54 -0.04 -4.17 -18.67
N SER A 55 0.69 -3.24 -19.26
CA SER A 55 1.31 -3.39 -20.57
C SER A 55 2.80 -3.03 -20.55
N LEU A 56 3.54 -3.60 -21.48
CA LEU A 56 4.90 -3.20 -21.84
C LEU A 56 4.83 -2.13 -22.94
N ASN A 57 5.89 -1.33 -23.08
CA ASN A 57 6.07 -0.40 -24.21
C ASN A 57 4.83 0.49 -24.50
N PHE A 58 4.22 1.09 -23.48
CA PHE A 58 3.12 2.06 -23.61
C PHE A 58 1.86 1.51 -24.31
N GLY A 59 1.42 0.30 -23.96
CA GLY A 59 0.20 -0.32 -24.50
C GLY A 59 0.43 -1.49 -25.45
N GLY A 60 1.65 -2.02 -25.48
CA GLY A 60 1.99 -3.22 -26.24
C GLY A 60 1.57 -4.50 -25.52
N GLU A 61 2.50 -5.44 -25.41
CA GLU A 61 2.23 -6.78 -24.84
C GLU A 61 1.88 -6.74 -23.34
N GLN A 62 1.26 -7.82 -22.86
CA GLN A 62 0.88 -7.96 -21.45
C GLN A 62 2.12 -7.96 -20.54
N ALA A 63 2.13 -7.06 -19.57
CA ALA A 63 3.17 -7.05 -18.53
C ALA A 63 2.79 -7.96 -17.35
N ALA A 64 3.80 -8.44 -16.63
CA ALA A 64 3.67 -9.16 -15.36
C ALA A 64 4.44 -8.42 -14.27
N ARG A 65 3.78 -7.47 -13.60
CA ARG A 65 4.42 -6.61 -12.57
C ARG A 65 3.73 -6.63 -11.21
N THR A 66 2.78 -7.52 -10.99
CA THR A 66 2.10 -7.67 -9.69
C THR A 66 2.83 -8.68 -8.81
N ALA A 67 3.64 -8.18 -7.87
CA ALA A 67 4.27 -9.00 -6.84
C ALA A 67 3.21 -9.67 -5.95
N ALA A 68 3.40 -10.95 -5.60
CA ALA A 68 2.39 -11.72 -4.88
C ALA A 68 2.98 -12.62 -3.81
N ALA A 69 2.22 -12.82 -2.73
CA ALA A 69 2.40 -13.91 -1.76
C ALA A 69 1.22 -14.87 -1.93
N ALA A 70 1.36 -15.79 -2.89
CA ALA A 70 0.27 -16.61 -3.42
C ALA A 70 -0.97 -15.74 -3.76
N ASP A 71 -2.13 -16.07 -3.20
CA ASP A 71 -3.38 -15.34 -3.29
C ASP A 71 -3.72 -14.54 -2.01
N ARG A 72 -2.77 -14.42 -1.08
CA ARG A 72 -2.98 -13.82 0.25
C ARG A 72 -2.04 -12.64 0.55
N THR A 73 -1.59 -11.93 -0.48
CA THR A 73 -0.67 -10.78 -0.34
C THR A 73 -1.16 -9.74 0.67
N GLY A 74 -2.47 -9.43 0.69
CA GLY A 74 -3.04 -8.48 1.65
C GLY A 74 -2.93 -8.95 3.11
N HIS A 75 -3.15 -10.25 3.37
CA HIS A 75 -2.97 -10.83 4.70
C HIS A 75 -1.49 -10.78 5.12
N ALA A 76 -0.58 -11.22 4.25
CA ALA A 76 0.85 -11.18 4.50
C ALA A 76 1.33 -9.75 4.80
N LEU A 77 0.95 -8.79 3.95
CA LEU A 77 1.29 -7.37 4.11
C LEU A 77 0.83 -6.80 5.46
N LEU A 78 -0.44 -7.02 5.82
CA LEU A 78 -1.00 -6.48 7.06
C LEU A 78 -0.31 -7.07 8.29
N HIS A 79 -0.05 -8.39 8.29
CA HIS A 79 0.66 -9.03 9.39
C HIS A 79 2.11 -8.56 9.50
N THR A 80 2.83 -8.42 8.38
CA THR A 80 4.20 -7.89 8.38
C THR A 80 4.23 -6.48 8.96
N LEU A 81 3.38 -5.57 8.49
CA LEU A 81 3.36 -4.21 8.99
C LEU A 81 2.93 -4.12 10.46
N TYR A 82 1.99 -4.95 10.90
CA TYR A 82 1.61 -5.03 12.30
C TYR A 82 2.77 -5.52 13.19
N GLN A 83 3.49 -6.55 12.75
CA GLN A 83 4.69 -7.04 13.44
C GLN A 83 5.79 -5.96 13.51
N GLN A 84 6.01 -5.21 12.44
CA GLN A 84 6.96 -4.08 12.46
C GLN A 84 6.52 -2.96 13.41
N ASN A 85 5.21 -2.66 13.50
CA ASN A 85 4.70 -1.70 14.48
C ASN A 85 4.92 -2.17 15.93
N LEU A 86 4.75 -3.47 16.21
CA LEU A 86 5.06 -4.04 17.52
C LEU A 86 6.56 -3.92 17.84
N LYS A 87 7.43 -4.23 16.87
CA LYS A 87 8.89 -4.07 16.99
C LYS A 87 9.29 -2.62 17.26
N ASN A 88 8.58 -1.66 16.66
CA ASN A 88 8.86 -0.23 16.78
C ASN A 88 8.10 0.43 17.96
N HIS A 89 7.41 -0.36 18.79
CA HIS A 89 6.65 0.13 19.95
C HIS A 89 5.63 1.23 19.61
N THR A 90 5.02 1.18 18.42
CA THR A 90 3.96 2.11 18.04
C THR A 90 2.78 1.99 19.01
N THR A 91 2.25 3.11 19.49
CA THR A 91 1.05 3.10 20.34
C THR A 91 -0.18 2.82 19.49
N ILE A 92 -0.80 1.65 19.68
CA ILE A 92 -1.99 1.23 18.93
C ILE A 92 -3.24 1.35 19.81
N PHE A 93 -4.11 2.30 19.47
CA PHE A 93 -5.43 2.44 20.09
C PHE A 93 -6.44 1.49 19.44
N SER A 94 -6.39 0.21 19.83
CA SER A 94 -7.31 -0.80 19.31
C SER A 94 -8.76 -0.54 19.75
N ARG A 95 -9.71 -0.70 18.82
CA ARG A 95 -11.16 -0.54 19.05
C ARG A 95 -11.56 0.88 19.51
N VAL A 96 -10.92 1.90 18.96
CA VAL A 96 -11.37 3.30 19.07
C VAL A 96 -12.07 3.71 17.77
N VAL A 97 -13.23 4.34 17.89
CA VAL A 97 -13.97 4.91 16.76
C VAL A 97 -13.68 6.41 16.69
N CYS A 98 -13.12 6.87 15.56
CA CYS A 98 -12.95 8.29 15.27
C CYS A 98 -14.31 8.93 14.98
N ALA A 99 -14.72 9.91 15.79
CA ALA A 99 -16.04 10.54 15.70
C ALA A 99 -16.07 11.84 14.91
N GLY A 100 -14.93 12.52 14.77
CA GLY A 100 -14.84 13.76 14.01
C GLY A 100 -13.48 14.43 14.15
N SER A 101 -13.15 15.29 13.19
CA SER A 101 -12.04 16.25 13.32
C SER A 101 -12.41 17.34 14.32
N GLY A 102 -11.50 17.65 15.22
CA GLY A 102 -11.58 18.89 15.98
C GLY A 102 -11.02 20.02 15.14
N GLU A 103 -11.79 21.08 14.92
CA GLU A 103 -11.26 22.32 14.34
C GLU A 103 -11.09 23.36 15.44
N LYS A 104 -9.88 23.90 15.57
CA LYS A 104 -9.62 25.08 16.41
C LYS A 104 -9.46 26.30 15.49
N PRO A 105 -10.07 27.45 15.80
CA PRO A 105 -9.91 28.66 14.99
C PRO A 105 -8.42 29.00 14.81
N GLY A 106 -7.98 29.15 13.55
CA GLY A 106 -6.58 29.47 13.21
C GLY A 106 -5.65 28.27 13.04
N TRP A 107 -6.08 27.04 13.34
CA TRP A 107 -5.31 25.82 13.15
C TRP A 107 -5.83 25.00 11.96
N ARG A 108 -5.02 24.85 10.91
CA ARG A 108 -5.30 23.88 9.84
C ARG A 108 -4.86 22.50 10.32
N GLY A 109 -5.81 21.74 10.87
CA GLY A 109 -5.59 20.38 11.39
C GLY A 109 -5.56 20.33 12.92
N GLY A 110 -6.74 20.31 13.56
CA GLY A 110 -6.85 19.88 14.95
C GLY A 110 -7.02 18.36 15.02
N GLY A 111 -6.55 17.74 16.11
CA GLY A 111 -6.66 16.30 16.33
C GLY A 111 -8.10 15.79 16.29
N HIS A 112 -8.26 14.47 16.30
CA HIS A 112 -9.57 13.84 16.23
C HIS A 112 -10.12 13.49 17.62
N HIS A 113 -11.44 13.55 17.76
CA HIS A 113 -12.14 12.98 18.91
C HIS A 113 -12.40 11.50 18.66
N GLY A 114 -12.10 10.65 19.65
CA GLY A 114 -12.31 9.20 19.56
C GLY A 114 -13.02 8.65 20.78
N TYR A 115 -13.89 7.66 20.58
CA TYR A 115 -14.54 6.92 21.66
C TYR A 115 -14.05 5.48 21.70
N LEU A 116 -13.79 4.97 22.91
CA LEU A 116 -13.50 3.55 23.13
C LEU A 116 -14.76 2.73 22.91
N TYR A 117 -14.71 1.76 22.00
CA TYR A 117 -15.79 0.81 21.82
C TYR A 117 -15.83 -0.14 23.02
N ARG A 118 -16.72 0.13 23.98
CA ARG A 118 -17.05 -0.81 25.06
C ARG A 118 -18.11 -1.77 24.57
N ASN A 119 -17.79 -3.07 24.49
CA ASN A 119 -18.82 -4.11 24.38
C ASN A 119 -19.76 -3.95 25.58
N ARG A 120 -21.07 -3.84 25.31
CA ARG A 120 -22.07 -4.29 26.27
C ARG A 120 -22.03 -5.82 26.35
#